data_AF-A0A061RFY7-F1
#
_entry.id   AF-A0A061RFY7-F1
#
_cell.length_a   1.000
_cell.length_b   1.000
_cell.length_c   1.000
_cell.angle_alpha   90.00
_cell.angle_beta   90.00
_cell.angle_gamma   90.00
#
_symmetry.space_group_name_H-M   'P 1'
#
loop_
_entity.id
_entity.type
_entity.pdbx_description
1 polymer ?
#
loop_
_entity_poly.entity_id
_entity_poly.type
_entity_poly.pdbx_seq_one_letter_code
_entity_poly.pdbx_strand_id
1 'polypeptide(L)'
;MVLARELESIGANQTITLEQYVESTAHLPAELQRMLNTVKELDERTAGLSAEIKSDVARCLTLVPQSSWKSPEAEQYREVAGLRSSIEERQRKLVTMAEEKVQLAIQCYELTDRHLASLAGSLKELHADELEPLEMNTDGGGLLSPEEASAPAIAKRPSAAQLNRKQAEKKTSSEKRLREPELDSAAMQTKSAKRQGSQQISGQHDEAGDTATGGVNKGDANMPSIIEGLQAAADSPQAPGRLLTHADISNELRGRHAELFWPDDNLWYVITIHEVTPMAKRAKIMYTTGETEELDLNEIVREGHMSLINAP
;
A
#
# COMPACT_ATOMS: atom_id res chain seq x y z
N MET A 1 46.35 -3.57 47.97
CA MET A 1 46.75 -2.49 47.03
C MET A 1 46.41 -2.83 45.58
N VAL A 2 46.65 -4.05 45.10
CA VAL A 2 46.35 -4.47 43.71
C VAL A 2 44.84 -4.45 43.40
N LEU A 3 44.01 -5.12 44.22
CA LEU A 3 42.55 -5.13 44.07
C LEU A 3 41.91 -3.73 44.12
N ALA A 4 42.47 -2.81 44.91
CA ALA A 4 41.98 -1.44 44.99
C ALA A 4 42.29 -0.65 43.70
N ARG A 5 43.46 -0.91 43.08
CA ARG A 5 43.83 -0.35 41.77
C ARG A 5 43.00 -0.94 40.64
N GLU A 6 42.67 -2.22 40.70
CA GLU A 6 41.82 -2.88 39.69
C GLU A 6 40.37 -2.36 39.75
N LEU A 7 39.79 -2.23 40.95
CA LEU A 7 38.45 -1.62 41.12
C LEU A 7 38.40 -0.15 40.67
N GLU A 8 39.45 0.62 40.95
CA GLU A 8 39.58 2.01 40.51
C GLU A 8 39.76 2.11 38.99
N SER A 9 40.45 1.14 38.37
CA SER A 9 40.61 1.02 36.91
C SER A 9 39.30 0.62 36.20
N ILE A 10 38.53 -0.32 36.77
CA ILE A 10 37.22 -0.73 36.22
C ILE A 10 36.24 0.44 36.29
N GLY A 11 36.19 1.17 37.41
CA GLY A 11 35.36 2.36 37.54
C GLY A 11 35.76 3.49 36.57
N ALA A 12 37.06 3.64 36.31
CA ALA A 12 37.57 4.58 35.31
C ALA A 12 37.16 4.19 33.88
N ASN A 13 37.28 2.91 33.51
CA ASN A 13 36.86 2.40 32.19
C ASN A 13 35.36 2.61 31.95
N GLN A 14 34.52 2.27 32.94
CA GLN A 14 33.07 2.46 32.84
C GLN A 14 32.69 3.93 32.60
N THR A 15 33.38 4.85 33.27
CA THR A 15 33.14 6.29 33.12
C THR A 15 33.53 6.76 31.72
N ILE A 16 34.68 6.32 31.21
CA ILE A 16 35.15 6.66 29.85
C ILE A 16 34.19 6.12 28.79
N THR A 17 33.71 4.87 28.92
CA THR A 17 32.76 4.29 27.97
C THR A 17 31.42 5.05 27.96
N LEU A 18 30.92 5.47 29.12
CA LEU A 18 29.69 6.24 29.22
C LEU A 18 29.86 7.66 28.66
N GLU A 19 30.98 8.33 28.95
CA GLU A 19 31.31 9.64 28.39
C GLU A 19 31.39 9.57 26.85
N GLN A 20 32.07 8.57 26.32
CA GLN A 20 32.19 8.35 24.88
C GLN A 20 30.82 8.05 24.24
N TYR A 21 29.97 7.28 24.90
CA TYR A 21 28.61 7.02 24.42
C TYR A 21 27.76 8.29 24.40
N VAL A 22 27.78 9.09 25.47
CA VAL A 22 27.03 10.35 25.55
C VAL A 22 27.51 11.33 24.48
N GLU A 23 28.82 11.45 24.28
CA GLU A 23 29.38 12.31 23.23
C GLU A 23 28.99 11.82 21.83
N SER A 24 29.01 10.51 21.58
CA SER A 24 28.61 9.93 20.29
C SER A 24 27.12 10.09 19.96
N THR A 25 26.26 10.22 20.99
CA THR A 25 24.80 10.33 20.82
C THR A 25 24.26 11.75 20.94
N ALA A 26 25.09 12.73 21.33
CA ALA A 26 24.67 14.10 21.55
C ALA A 26 24.01 14.76 20.31
N HIS A 27 24.42 14.38 19.10
CA HIS A 27 23.87 14.93 17.84
C HIS A 27 22.65 14.18 17.31
N LEU A 28 22.42 12.95 17.77
CA LEU A 28 21.38 12.06 17.24
C LEU A 28 19.96 12.66 17.35
N PRO A 29 19.52 13.23 18.49
CA PRO A 29 18.19 13.81 18.59
C PRO A 29 17.96 14.95 17.61
N ALA A 30 18.97 15.82 17.42
CA ALA A 30 18.86 16.96 16.50
C ALA A 30 18.81 16.51 15.03
N GLU A 31 19.62 15.51 14.66
CA GLU A 31 19.61 14.95 13.31
C GLU A 31 18.28 14.23 13.00
N LEU A 32 17.80 13.38 13.90
CA LEU A 32 16.49 12.72 13.77
C LEU A 32 15.35 13.73 13.67
N GLN A 33 15.35 14.76 14.52
CA GLN A 33 14.31 15.78 14.50
C GLN A 33 14.30 16.52 13.15
N ARG A 34 15.47 16.88 12.61
CA ARG A 34 15.59 17.51 11.29
C ARG A 34 15.05 16.60 10.17
N MET A 35 15.42 15.32 10.19
CA MET A 35 14.96 14.37 9.17
C MET A 35 13.46 14.12 9.25
N LEU A 36 12.91 13.91 10.46
CA LEU A 36 11.47 13.69 10.66
C LEU A 36 10.65 14.92 10.30
N ASN A 37 11.13 16.13 10.61
CA ASN A 37 10.49 17.36 10.15
C ASN A 37 10.47 17.44 8.61
N THR A 38 11.56 17.02 7.96
CA THR A 38 11.64 16.99 6.49
C THR A 38 10.65 15.97 5.90
N VAL A 39 10.54 14.78 6.51
CA VAL A 39 9.54 13.76 6.14
C VAL A 39 8.13 14.34 6.27
N LYS A 40 7.83 15.00 7.39
CA LYS A 40 6.53 15.65 7.61
C LYS A 40 6.22 16.72 6.56
N GLU A 41 7.18 17.57 6.21
CA GLU A 41 6.99 18.56 5.15
C GLU A 41 6.72 17.90 3.79
N LEU A 42 7.41 16.80 3.48
CA LEU A 42 7.15 16.04 2.26
C LEU A 42 5.78 15.36 2.31
N ASP A 43 5.32 14.88 3.47
CA ASP A 43 3.97 14.35 3.66
C ASP A 43 2.90 15.41 3.33
N GLU A 44 3.03 16.61 3.89
CA GLU A 44 2.12 17.72 3.62
C GLU A 44 2.10 18.10 2.14
N ARG A 45 3.28 18.21 1.51
CA ARG A 45 3.37 18.53 0.07
C ARG A 45 2.80 17.43 -0.82
N THR A 46 3.05 16.15 -0.49
CA THR A 46 2.49 15.02 -1.26
C THR A 46 0.97 14.90 -1.12
N ALA A 47 0.43 15.16 0.08
CA ALA A 47 -1.01 15.24 0.31
C ALA A 47 -1.67 16.38 -0.49
N GLY A 48 -1.07 17.58 -0.47
CA GLY A 48 -1.55 18.72 -1.25
C GLY A 48 -1.56 18.44 -2.76
N LEU A 49 -0.48 17.86 -3.28
CA LEU A 49 -0.36 17.54 -4.69
C LEU A 49 -1.32 16.42 -5.12
N SER A 50 -1.59 15.44 -4.25
CA SER A 50 -2.62 14.42 -4.47
C SER A 50 -4.03 15.06 -4.56
N ALA A 51 -4.34 16.03 -3.71
CA ALA A 51 -5.60 16.76 -3.76
C ALA A 51 -5.75 17.58 -5.05
N GLU A 52 -4.68 18.24 -5.50
CA GLU A 52 -4.66 18.95 -6.79
C GLU A 52 -4.91 18.01 -7.96
N ILE A 53 -4.24 16.85 -8.00
CA ILE A 53 -4.45 15.83 -9.04
C ILE A 53 -5.91 15.38 -9.06
N LYS A 54 -6.50 15.09 -7.89
CA LYS A 54 -7.92 14.69 -7.78
C LYS A 54 -8.85 15.78 -8.32
N SER A 55 -8.57 17.05 -8.02
CA SER A 55 -9.33 18.19 -8.53
C SER A 55 -9.24 18.33 -10.06
N ASP A 56 -8.04 18.19 -10.62
CA ASP A 56 -7.83 18.27 -12.08
C ASP A 56 -8.47 17.07 -12.81
N VAL A 57 -8.41 15.87 -12.23
CA VAL A 57 -9.12 14.69 -12.75
C VAL A 57 -10.64 14.93 -12.75
N ALA A 58 -11.20 15.44 -11.65
CA ALA A 58 -12.62 15.77 -11.57
C ALA A 58 -13.01 16.79 -12.65
N ARG A 59 -12.21 17.84 -12.85
CA ARG A 59 -12.43 18.84 -13.92
C ARG A 59 -12.43 18.18 -15.29
N CYS A 60 -11.44 17.32 -15.57
CA CYS A 60 -11.35 16.56 -16.82
C CYS A 60 -12.63 15.75 -17.08
N LEU A 61 -13.15 15.05 -16.06
CA LEU A 61 -14.37 14.24 -16.17
C LEU A 61 -15.64 15.08 -16.42
N THR A 62 -15.69 16.31 -15.90
CA THR A 62 -16.82 17.23 -16.16
C THR A 62 -16.81 17.83 -17.57
N LEU A 63 -15.62 18.00 -18.17
CA LEU A 63 -15.47 18.56 -19.50
C LEU A 63 -15.68 17.53 -20.61
N VAL A 64 -15.48 16.24 -20.33
CA VAL A 64 -15.79 15.14 -21.25
C VAL A 64 -17.32 14.92 -21.26
N PRO A 65 -18.02 15.06 -22.40
CA PRO A 65 -19.47 14.87 -22.44
C PRO A 65 -19.89 13.46 -22.01
N GLN A 66 -20.56 13.36 -20.85
CA GLN A 66 -21.01 12.08 -20.27
C GLN A 66 -22.16 11.44 -21.05
N SER A 67 -22.93 12.25 -21.80
CA SER A 67 -24.04 11.78 -22.62
C SER A 67 -24.47 12.86 -23.62
N SER A 68 -23.86 12.94 -24.80
CA SER A 68 -24.48 13.67 -25.90
C SER A 68 -23.82 13.35 -27.23
N TRP A 69 -24.65 13.06 -28.22
CA TRP A 69 -24.34 12.91 -29.64
C TRP A 69 -23.82 14.20 -30.30
N LYS A 70 -23.37 15.17 -29.50
CA LYS A 70 -22.77 16.42 -29.94
C LYS A 70 -21.26 16.28 -29.87
N SER A 71 -20.62 16.44 -31.03
CA SER A 71 -19.17 16.58 -31.12
C SER A 71 -18.72 17.64 -30.10
N PRO A 72 -17.77 17.32 -29.20
CA PRO A 72 -17.24 18.31 -28.28
C PRO A 72 -16.63 19.48 -29.06
N GLU A 73 -16.72 20.68 -28.49
CA GLU A 73 -16.12 21.87 -29.09
C GLU A 73 -14.59 21.71 -29.13
N ALA A 74 -13.93 22.15 -30.21
CA ALA A 74 -12.48 21.94 -30.38
C ALA A 74 -11.66 22.52 -29.20
N GLU A 75 -12.17 23.56 -28.55
CA GLU A 75 -11.58 24.15 -27.35
C GLU A 75 -11.64 23.22 -26.13
N GLN A 76 -12.73 22.46 -25.95
CA GLN A 76 -12.88 21.48 -24.86
C GLN A 76 -11.85 20.35 -24.99
N TYR A 77 -11.61 19.86 -26.21
CA TYR A 77 -10.56 18.87 -26.45
C TYR A 77 -9.16 19.41 -26.10
N ARG A 78 -8.89 20.67 -26.45
CA ARG A 78 -7.62 21.33 -26.14
C ARG A 78 -7.43 21.51 -24.63
N GLU A 79 -8.48 21.90 -23.92
CA GLU A 79 -8.47 22.05 -22.46
C GLU A 79 -8.25 20.70 -21.76
N VAL A 80 -8.99 19.65 -22.16
CA VAL A 80 -8.81 18.29 -21.65
C VAL A 80 -7.40 17.76 -21.91
N ALA A 81 -6.83 18.01 -23.09
CA ALA A 81 -5.45 17.64 -23.40
C ALA A 81 -4.43 18.39 -22.51
N GLY A 82 -4.65 19.68 -22.26
CA GLY A 82 -3.83 20.48 -21.34
C GLY A 82 -3.90 19.96 -19.90
N LEU A 83 -5.11 19.67 -19.41
CA LEU A 83 -5.32 19.09 -18.08
C LEU A 83 -4.65 17.73 -17.94
N ARG A 84 -4.76 16.84 -18.95
CA ARG A 84 -4.08 15.53 -18.95
C ARG A 84 -2.56 15.67 -18.83
N SER A 85 -1.95 16.55 -19.62
CA SER A 85 -0.51 16.83 -19.54
C SER A 85 -0.10 17.33 -18.14
N SER A 86 -0.90 18.23 -17.55
CA SER A 86 -0.65 18.78 -16.22
C SER A 86 -0.85 17.74 -15.10
N ILE A 87 -1.82 16.82 -15.25
CA ILE A 87 -2.02 15.67 -14.36
C ILE A 87 -0.80 14.75 -14.41
N GLU A 88 -0.32 14.39 -15.61
CA GLU A 88 0.85 13.52 -15.79
C GLU A 88 2.13 14.13 -15.18
N GLU A 89 2.35 15.43 -15.35
CA GLU A 89 3.48 16.14 -14.76
C GLU A 89 3.41 16.13 -13.22
N ARG A 90 2.24 16.42 -12.65
CA ARG A 90 2.05 16.35 -11.20
C ARG A 90 2.21 14.93 -10.68
N GLN A 91 1.65 13.92 -11.36
CA GLN A 91 1.81 12.53 -10.96
C GLN A 91 3.29 12.12 -10.94
N ARG A 92 4.08 12.53 -11.95
CA ARG A 92 5.53 12.28 -11.96
C ARG A 92 6.22 12.92 -10.75
N LYS A 93 5.87 14.18 -10.44
CA LYS A 93 6.39 14.89 -9.26
C LYS A 93 6.00 14.22 -7.95
N LEU A 94 4.75 13.74 -7.84
CA LEU A 94 4.26 13.02 -6.66
C LEU A 94 5.11 11.77 -6.38
N VAL A 95 5.40 11.01 -7.44
CA VAL A 95 6.22 9.80 -7.34
C VAL A 95 7.63 10.14 -6.88
N THR A 96 8.29 11.15 -7.47
CA THR A 96 9.63 11.57 -7.03
C THR A 96 9.65 11.97 -5.55
N MET A 97 8.67 12.76 -5.10
CA MET A 97 8.58 13.16 -3.69
C MET A 97 8.29 11.97 -2.76
N ALA A 98 7.50 10.99 -3.21
CA ALA A 98 7.25 9.76 -2.45
C ALA A 98 8.52 8.90 -2.34
N GLU A 99 9.34 8.82 -3.39
CA GLU A 99 10.64 8.14 -3.35
C GLU A 99 11.60 8.84 -2.37
N GLU A 100 11.67 10.17 -2.38
CA GLU A 100 12.47 10.95 -1.42
C GLU A 100 12.06 10.70 0.03
N LYS A 101 10.74 10.61 0.31
CA LYS A 101 10.22 10.25 1.63
C LYS A 101 10.70 8.88 2.09
N VAL A 102 10.62 7.88 1.21
CA VAL A 102 11.08 6.52 1.51
C VAL A 102 12.58 6.52 1.81
N GLN A 103 13.38 7.23 1.03
CA GLN A 103 14.82 7.33 1.26
C GLN A 103 15.15 8.02 2.59
N LEU A 104 14.42 9.08 2.97
CA LEU A 104 14.61 9.72 4.28
C LEU A 104 14.21 8.80 5.44
N ALA A 105 13.11 8.06 5.30
CA ALA A 105 12.68 7.09 6.31
C ALA A 105 13.72 5.97 6.51
N ILE A 106 14.31 5.47 5.41
CA ILE A 106 15.40 4.50 5.46
C ILE A 106 16.59 5.09 6.22
N GLN A 107 17.01 6.31 5.89
CA GLN A 107 18.14 6.96 6.57
C GLN A 107 17.87 7.15 8.07
N CYS A 108 16.65 7.53 8.48
CA CYS A 108 16.27 7.63 9.90
C CYS A 108 16.44 6.28 10.61
N TYR A 109 15.99 5.21 9.95
CA TYR A 109 16.08 3.87 10.48
C TYR A 109 17.54 3.41 10.61
N GLU A 110 18.34 3.58 9.57
CA GLU A 110 19.77 3.22 9.56
C GLU A 110 20.58 3.99 10.60
N LEU A 111 20.29 5.29 10.78
CA LEU A 111 20.90 6.10 11.83
C LEU A 111 20.58 5.52 13.21
N THR A 112 19.31 5.24 13.47
CA THR A 112 18.86 4.66 14.75
C THR A 112 19.48 3.28 15.00
N ASP A 113 19.52 2.43 13.97
CA ASP A 113 20.08 1.08 14.04
C ASP A 113 21.59 1.09 14.34
N ARG A 114 22.35 2.01 13.72
CA ARG A 114 23.77 2.20 14.03
C ARG A 114 24.00 2.59 15.49
N HIS A 115 23.20 3.50 16.04
CA HIS A 115 23.33 3.89 17.45
C HIS A 115 22.90 2.78 18.41
N LEU A 116 21.90 1.98 18.06
CA LEU A 116 21.50 0.81 18.83
C LEU A 116 22.63 -0.25 18.85
N ALA A 117 23.24 -0.52 17.70
CA ALA A 117 24.38 -1.44 17.60
C ALA A 117 25.59 -0.92 18.39
N SER A 118 25.87 0.38 18.33
CA SER A 118 26.93 1.02 19.13
C SER A 118 26.68 0.86 20.62
N LEU A 119 25.45 1.13 21.09
CA LEU A 119 25.08 0.94 22.50
C LEU A 119 25.23 -0.52 22.94
N ALA A 120 24.79 -1.46 22.11
CA ALA A 120 24.92 -2.88 22.41
C ALA A 120 26.39 -3.32 22.49
N GLY A 121 27.25 -2.77 21.63
CA GLY A 121 28.70 -2.98 21.68
C GLY A 121 29.32 -2.44 22.97
N SER A 122 29.05 -1.18 23.31
CA SER A 122 29.55 -0.55 24.54
C SER A 122 29.07 -1.26 25.81
N LEU A 123 27.82 -1.75 25.83
CA LEU A 123 27.30 -2.53 26.96
C LEU A 123 28.00 -3.89 27.09
N LYS A 124 28.34 -4.54 25.98
CA LYS A 124 29.06 -5.82 25.98
C LYS A 124 30.49 -5.66 26.47
N GLU A 125 31.16 -4.58 26.07
CA GLU A 125 32.52 -4.24 26.55
C GLU A 125 32.52 -3.98 28.07
N LEU A 126 31.54 -3.20 28.55
CA LEU A 126 31.38 -2.95 29.98
C LEU A 126 31.12 -4.23 30.79
N HIS A 127 30.37 -5.18 30.24
CA HIS A 127 30.12 -6.47 30.89
C HIS A 127 31.32 -7.42 30.81
N ALA A 128 32.11 -7.38 29.73
CA ALA A 128 33.33 -8.17 29.61
C ALA A 128 34.39 -7.72 30.63
N ASP A 129 34.54 -6.40 30.84
CA ASP A 129 35.40 -5.82 31.88
C ASP A 129 34.97 -6.20 33.31
N GLU A 130 33.72 -6.61 33.52
CA GLU A 130 33.22 -7.10 34.82
C GLU A 130 33.53 -8.60 35.04
N LEU A 131 33.67 -9.37 33.94
CA LEU A 131 33.97 -10.81 33.96
C LEU A 131 35.47 -11.15 33.90
N GLU A 132 36.29 -10.37 33.19
CA GLU A 132 37.77 -10.59 33.15
C GLU A 132 38.47 -10.55 34.53
N PRO A 133 38.09 -9.69 35.50
CA PRO A 133 38.72 -9.68 36.83
C PRO A 133 38.47 -10.97 37.62
N LEU A 134 37.45 -11.75 37.28
CA LEU A 134 37.05 -12.97 37.98
C LEU A 134 37.76 -14.22 37.44
N GLU A 135 38.30 -14.19 36.21
CA GLU A 135 38.97 -15.36 35.61
C GLU A 135 40.47 -15.47 35.96
N MET A 136 41.07 -14.47 36.62
CA MET A 136 42.50 -14.50 36.99
C MET A 136 42.83 -15.07 38.38
N ASN A 137 41.90 -15.70 39.11
CA ASN A 137 42.20 -16.37 40.39
C ASN A 137 41.35 -17.63 40.66
N THR A 138 41.35 -18.63 39.78
CA THR A 138 40.85 -19.98 40.16
C THR A 138 41.70 -21.11 39.56
N ASP A 139 42.95 -21.26 40.03
CA ASP A 139 43.67 -22.53 39.90
C ASP A 139 43.20 -23.47 41.02
N GLY A 140 42.21 -24.30 40.73
CA GLY A 140 41.63 -25.24 41.68
C GLY A 140 40.32 -25.82 41.17
N GLY A 141 40.41 -26.93 40.44
CA GLY A 141 39.33 -27.47 39.61
C GLY A 141 38.06 -27.92 40.33
N GLY A 142 36.99 -28.04 39.54
CA GLY A 142 35.74 -28.66 39.98
C GLY A 142 34.54 -28.20 39.17
N LEU A 143 34.25 -28.91 38.08
CA LEU A 143 32.93 -29.19 37.51
C LEU A 143 31.76 -28.31 38.00
N LEU A 144 31.29 -27.38 37.15
CA LEU A 144 29.87 -27.09 37.04
C LEU A 144 29.50 -26.74 35.59
N SER A 145 28.48 -27.44 35.14
CA SER A 145 27.87 -27.39 33.81
C SER A 145 27.21 -26.03 33.56
N PRO A 146 27.15 -25.53 32.31
CA PRO A 146 26.49 -24.26 32.00
C PRO A 146 24.98 -24.48 31.95
N GLU A 147 24.26 -24.02 32.97
CA GLU A 147 22.81 -23.90 32.96
C GLU A 147 22.43 -22.46 33.36
N GLU A 148 21.60 -21.84 32.51
CA GLU A 148 20.78 -20.65 32.77
C GLU A 148 21.50 -19.29 32.88
N ALA A 149 21.79 -18.70 31.72
CA ALA A 149 21.70 -17.25 31.53
C ALA A 149 20.80 -16.97 30.31
N SER A 150 19.48 -17.03 30.55
CA SER A 150 18.46 -16.57 29.60
C SER A 150 18.57 -15.04 29.46
N ALA A 151 19.30 -14.59 28.44
CA ALA A 151 19.16 -13.23 27.91
C ALA A 151 17.81 -13.14 27.17
N PRO A 152 17.04 -12.05 27.30
CA PRO A 152 15.77 -11.92 26.59
C PRO A 152 16.05 -11.89 25.08
N ALA A 153 15.42 -12.80 24.35
CA ALA A 153 15.46 -12.86 22.90
C ALA A 153 14.92 -11.53 22.32
N ILE A 154 15.81 -10.61 21.98
CA ILE A 154 15.51 -9.49 21.10
C ILE A 154 15.18 -10.13 19.75
N ALA A 155 13.89 -10.14 19.42
CA ALA A 155 13.37 -10.62 18.16
C ALA A 155 14.22 -10.08 17.01
N LYS A 156 14.74 -10.99 16.16
CA LYS A 156 15.46 -10.66 14.93
C LYS A 156 14.55 -9.79 14.05
N ARG A 157 14.65 -8.46 14.17
CA ARG A 157 13.96 -7.51 13.29
C ARG A 157 14.63 -7.61 11.91
N PRO A 158 13.85 -7.68 10.83
CA PRO A 158 14.41 -7.85 9.50
C PRO A 158 15.30 -6.66 9.15
N SER A 159 16.50 -6.95 8.65
CA SER A 159 17.47 -5.96 8.20
C SER A 159 16.93 -5.19 6.99
N ALA A 160 17.27 -3.90 6.87
CA ALA A 160 16.91 -3.03 5.74
C ALA A 160 17.24 -3.64 4.36
N ALA A 161 18.24 -4.54 4.28
CA ALA A 161 18.56 -5.29 3.07
C ALA A 161 17.40 -6.19 2.57
N GLN A 162 16.54 -6.70 3.47
CA GLN A 162 15.37 -7.52 3.11
C GLN A 162 14.22 -6.68 2.55
N LEU A 163 14.11 -5.40 2.93
CA LEU A 163 13.11 -4.47 2.38
C LEU A 163 13.47 -4.06 0.94
N ASN A 164 14.75 -3.84 0.64
CA ASN A 164 15.21 -3.54 -0.72
C ASN A 164 15.05 -4.73 -1.68
N ARG A 165 15.22 -5.98 -1.21
CA ARG A 165 15.03 -7.18 -2.06
C ARG A 165 13.57 -7.34 -2.51
N LYS A 166 12.61 -7.04 -1.63
CA LYS A 166 11.17 -7.12 -1.93
C LYS A 166 10.69 -6.00 -2.87
N GLN A 167 11.29 -4.82 -2.83
CA GLN A 167 10.98 -3.74 -3.79
C GLN A 167 11.55 -4.01 -5.19
N ALA A 168 12.73 -4.62 -5.29
CA ALA A 168 13.31 -5.02 -6.57
C ALA A 168 12.45 -6.08 -7.29
N GLU A 169 11.90 -7.05 -6.55
CA GLU A 169 11.03 -8.10 -7.12
C GLU A 169 9.70 -7.54 -7.64
N LYS A 170 9.10 -6.53 -6.98
CA LYS A 170 7.88 -5.84 -7.45
C LYS A 170 8.12 -4.98 -8.71
N LYS A 171 9.28 -4.30 -8.83
CA LYS A 171 9.60 -3.50 -10.04
C LYS A 171 9.73 -4.36 -11.30
N THR A 172 10.19 -5.60 -11.20
CA THR A 172 10.33 -6.51 -12.37
C THR A 172 8.99 -6.96 -12.98
N SER A 173 7.93 -6.99 -12.17
CA SER A 173 6.62 -7.50 -12.57
C SER A 173 5.74 -6.40 -13.21
N SER A 174 5.86 -5.16 -12.72
CA SER A 174 5.16 -4.00 -13.28
C SER A 174 5.69 -3.55 -14.65
N GLU A 175 6.99 -3.69 -14.90
CA GLU A 175 7.61 -3.22 -16.16
C GLU A 175 7.33 -4.14 -17.36
N LYS A 176 6.94 -5.41 -17.12
CA LYS A 176 6.58 -6.36 -18.18
C LYS A 176 5.15 -6.18 -18.72
N ARG A 177 4.31 -5.37 -18.06
CA ARG A 177 2.90 -5.15 -18.42
C ARG A 177 2.63 -3.87 -19.23
N LEU A 178 3.62 -2.99 -19.41
CA LEU A 178 3.46 -1.71 -20.12
C LEU A 178 3.92 -1.71 -21.60
N ARG A 179 4.10 -2.87 -22.24
CA ARG A 179 4.27 -2.91 -23.71
C ARG A 179 2.98 -3.39 -24.37
N GLU A 180 2.11 -2.44 -24.72
CA GLU A 180 1.15 -2.62 -25.80
C GLU A 180 1.83 -2.42 -27.16
N PRO A 181 1.35 -3.10 -28.23
CA PRO A 181 2.00 -3.12 -29.53
C PRO A 181 1.73 -1.86 -30.35
N GLU A 182 2.81 -1.21 -30.78
CA GLU A 182 2.83 -0.21 -31.86
C GLU A 182 2.28 -0.84 -33.15
N LEU A 183 1.18 -0.30 -33.69
CA LEU A 183 0.68 -0.61 -35.02
C LEU A 183 1.41 0.24 -36.06
N ASP A 184 2.43 -0.35 -36.68
CA ASP A 184 3.19 0.25 -37.77
C ASP A 184 2.30 0.54 -38.99
N SER A 185 2.31 1.81 -39.39
CA SER A 185 1.85 2.28 -40.69
C SER A 185 2.95 2.13 -41.74
N ALA A 186 2.83 1.14 -42.64
CA ALA A 186 3.26 1.24 -44.04
C ALA A 186 3.04 -0.08 -44.82
N ALA A 187 2.12 -0.09 -45.79
CA ALA A 187 2.34 -0.66 -47.13
C ALA A 187 1.08 -0.64 -48.03
N MET A 188 1.16 0.22 -49.06
CA MET A 188 0.84 -0.03 -50.48
C MET A 188 -0.60 -0.41 -50.93
N GLN A 189 -1.22 0.59 -51.56
CA GLN A 189 -1.88 0.58 -52.89
C GLN A 189 -2.12 -0.79 -53.58
N THR A 190 -3.36 -1.07 -54.01
CA THR A 190 -3.78 -1.02 -55.44
C THR A 190 -5.18 -1.63 -55.69
N LYS A 191 -5.92 -1.04 -56.65
CA LYS A 191 -6.96 -1.60 -57.55
C LYS A 191 -8.45 -1.65 -57.11
N SER A 192 -9.16 -0.58 -57.48
CA SER A 192 -10.31 -0.52 -58.41
C SER A 192 -11.27 -1.71 -58.58
N ALA A 193 -12.57 -1.48 -58.31
CA ALA A 193 -13.75 -1.87 -59.15
C ALA A 193 -15.06 -1.40 -58.49
N LYS A 194 -15.58 -0.20 -58.80
CA LYS A 194 -16.78 0.10 -59.63
C LYS A 194 -17.88 -0.98 -59.72
N ARG A 195 -19.08 -0.65 -59.19
CA ARG A 195 -20.46 -0.91 -59.69
C ARG A 195 -21.46 -0.31 -58.67
N GLN A 196 -22.08 0.85 -58.88
CA GLN A 196 -23.30 1.17 -59.67
C GLN A 196 -24.57 0.35 -59.33
N GLY A 197 -25.63 1.07 -58.91
CA GLY A 197 -27.04 0.65 -58.89
C GLY A 197 -27.76 1.03 -57.58
N SER A 198 -28.23 2.26 -57.36
CA SER A 198 -29.58 2.80 -57.68
C SER A 198 -30.76 1.92 -57.22
N GLN A 199 -31.61 2.40 -56.30
CA GLN A 199 -33.01 2.77 -56.59
C GLN A 199 -33.75 3.41 -55.38
N GLN A 200 -34.44 4.51 -55.66
CA GLN A 200 -35.50 5.16 -54.88
C GLN A 200 -36.76 4.28 -54.75
N ILE A 201 -37.68 4.67 -53.83
CA ILE A 201 -39.16 4.83 -53.94
C ILE A 201 -39.64 5.02 -52.47
N SER A 202 -39.88 6.25 -51.98
CA SER A 202 -41.12 7.06 -52.01
C SER A 202 -42.34 6.46 -51.27
N GLY A 203 -42.91 7.23 -50.34
CA GLY A 203 -44.24 7.01 -49.78
C GLY A 203 -44.56 7.96 -48.62
N GLN A 204 -45.26 9.06 -48.93
CA GLN A 204 -45.86 10.04 -48.02
C GLN A 204 -47.12 9.47 -47.34
N HIS A 205 -47.47 9.94 -46.14
CA HIS A 205 -48.82 10.44 -45.79
C HIS A 205 -48.85 11.09 -44.38
N ASP A 206 -49.11 12.40 -44.41
CA ASP A 206 -50.00 13.27 -43.61
C ASP A 206 -50.25 13.18 -42.09
N GLU A 207 -50.16 14.40 -41.52
CA GLU A 207 -51.05 15.11 -40.59
C GLU A 207 -51.12 14.83 -39.07
N ALA A 208 -50.72 15.90 -38.36
CA ALA A 208 -51.42 16.61 -37.28
C ALA A 208 -51.51 16.01 -35.86
N GLY A 209 -51.19 16.85 -34.87
CA GLY A 209 -51.82 16.79 -33.55
C GLY A 209 -50.88 16.96 -32.36
N ASP A 210 -50.92 18.17 -31.81
CA ASP A 210 -50.38 18.72 -30.57
C ASP A 210 -50.33 17.85 -29.28
N THR A 211 -49.52 18.37 -28.34
CA THR A 211 -49.67 18.38 -26.87
C THR A 211 -48.62 17.62 -26.05
N ALA A 212 -47.98 18.39 -25.16
CA ALA A 212 -46.96 18.04 -24.18
C ALA A 212 -47.37 16.98 -23.15
N THR A 213 -46.39 16.21 -22.63
CA THR A 213 -45.99 16.15 -21.19
C THR A 213 -45.13 14.92 -20.87
N GLY A 214 -44.04 15.16 -20.14
CA GLY A 214 -43.58 14.36 -18.99
C GLY A 214 -43.24 12.86 -19.14
N GLY A 215 -41.95 12.55 -19.03
CA GLY A 215 -41.48 11.74 -17.90
C GLY A 215 -41.33 10.22 -18.07
N VAL A 216 -40.06 9.81 -18.11
CA VAL A 216 -39.48 8.57 -17.55
C VAL A 216 -39.79 7.26 -18.27
N ASN A 217 -38.90 6.94 -19.24
CA ASN A 217 -38.73 5.58 -19.70
C ASN A 217 -37.95 4.75 -18.68
N LYS A 218 -38.58 3.64 -18.33
CA LYS A 218 -38.05 2.42 -17.71
C LYS A 218 -36.88 1.90 -18.55
N GLY A 219 -35.74 1.62 -17.93
CA GLY A 219 -34.58 1.02 -18.60
C GLY A 219 -33.56 0.51 -17.60
N ASP A 220 -33.62 -0.81 -17.37
CA ASP A 220 -32.50 -1.68 -17.00
C ASP A 220 -31.72 -1.39 -15.71
N ALA A 221 -32.41 -1.65 -14.59
CA ALA A 221 -31.76 -2.00 -13.34
C ALA A 221 -31.14 -3.41 -13.46
N ASN A 222 -29.86 -3.45 -13.82
CA ASN A 222 -28.96 -4.55 -13.46
C ASN A 222 -27.73 -3.97 -12.75
N MET A 223 -27.96 -3.35 -11.60
CA MET A 223 -26.92 -3.04 -10.62
C MET A 223 -26.73 -4.28 -9.76
N PRO A 224 -25.51 -4.84 -9.64
CA PRO A 224 -25.26 -5.88 -8.65
C PRO A 224 -25.43 -5.30 -7.24
N SER A 225 -26.10 -6.09 -6.40
CA SER A 225 -26.68 -5.73 -5.12
C SER A 225 -25.72 -5.02 -4.16
N ILE A 226 -25.93 -3.72 -3.93
CA ILE A 226 -25.51 -3.05 -2.69
C ILE A 226 -26.37 -3.66 -1.59
N ILE A 227 -25.76 -4.25 -0.56
CA ILE A 227 -26.48 -4.74 0.62
C ILE A 227 -27.19 -3.52 1.23
N GLU A 228 -28.52 -3.57 1.26
CA GLU A 228 -29.39 -2.44 1.59
C GLU A 228 -28.98 -1.81 2.94
N GLY A 229 -28.45 -0.59 2.90
CA GLY A 229 -28.05 0.19 4.08
C GLY A 229 -26.56 0.20 4.44
N LEU A 230 -25.69 -0.58 3.79
CA LEU A 230 -24.24 -0.52 4.01
C LEU A 230 -23.52 0.36 2.98
N GLN A 231 -22.54 1.13 3.44
CA GLN A 231 -21.61 1.87 2.58
C GLN A 231 -20.56 0.92 2.00
N ALA A 232 -20.01 1.26 0.84
CA ALA A 232 -18.96 0.47 0.17
C ALA A 232 -17.68 0.36 1.01
N ALA A 233 -17.33 1.41 1.75
CA ALA A 233 -16.17 1.46 2.64
C ALA A 233 -16.49 2.27 3.90
N ALA A 234 -15.90 1.92 5.04
CA ALA A 234 -16.05 2.64 6.31
C ALA A 234 -14.83 2.50 7.23
N ASP A 235 -14.67 3.40 8.19
CA ASP A 235 -13.57 3.38 9.17
C ASP A 235 -13.70 2.24 10.21
N SER A 236 -14.86 1.58 10.27
CA SER A 236 -15.15 0.47 11.20
C SER A 236 -16.19 -0.48 10.59
N PRO A 237 -16.28 -1.74 11.05
CA PRO A 237 -17.30 -2.67 10.60
C PRO A 237 -18.71 -2.09 10.77
N GLN A 238 -19.50 -2.10 9.72
CA GLN A 238 -20.83 -1.51 9.65
C GLN A 238 -21.93 -2.49 10.07
N ALA A 239 -21.69 -3.79 9.96
CA ALA A 239 -22.66 -4.81 10.30
C ALA A 239 -22.20 -5.70 11.46
N PRO A 240 -23.15 -6.24 12.25
CA PRO A 240 -22.84 -7.28 13.21
C PRO A 240 -22.35 -8.53 12.44
N GLY A 241 -21.06 -8.80 12.56
CA GLY A 241 -20.40 -9.92 11.90
C GLY A 241 -19.50 -10.70 12.83
N ARG A 242 -19.15 -11.92 12.42
CA ARG A 242 -18.14 -12.75 13.11
C ARG A 242 -16.90 -12.81 12.24
N LEU A 243 -15.73 -12.70 12.87
CA LEU A 243 -14.46 -12.91 12.16
C LEU A 243 -14.41 -14.29 11.50
N LEU A 244 -13.86 -14.31 10.28
CA LEU A 244 -13.60 -15.54 9.55
C LEU A 244 -12.61 -16.40 10.34
N THR A 245 -12.93 -17.68 10.51
CA THR A 245 -12.06 -18.67 11.16
C THR A 245 -11.65 -19.77 10.18
N HIS A 246 -10.64 -20.55 10.52
CA HIS A 246 -10.22 -21.69 9.70
C HIS A 246 -11.33 -22.74 9.49
N ALA A 247 -12.26 -22.87 10.44
CA ALA A 247 -13.39 -23.80 10.33
C ALA A 247 -14.39 -23.37 9.24
N ASP A 248 -14.44 -22.08 8.91
CA ASP A 248 -15.35 -21.54 7.91
C ASP A 248 -14.80 -21.67 6.49
N ILE A 249 -13.53 -22.06 6.29
CA ILE A 249 -12.91 -22.19 4.96
C ILE A 249 -13.46 -23.45 4.27
N SER A 250 -14.65 -23.30 3.70
CA SER A 250 -15.36 -24.31 2.92
C SER A 250 -15.97 -23.67 1.67
N ASN A 251 -16.55 -24.49 0.80
CA ASN A 251 -17.27 -23.98 -0.38
C ASN A 251 -18.54 -23.18 0.00
N GLU A 252 -19.00 -23.26 1.26
CA GLU A 252 -20.18 -22.54 1.76
C GLU A 252 -19.93 -21.04 1.93
N LEU A 253 -18.68 -20.59 1.88
CA LEU A 253 -18.34 -19.17 1.85
C LEU A 253 -18.73 -18.51 0.52
N ARG A 254 -18.90 -19.29 -0.56
CA ARG A 254 -19.25 -18.76 -1.86
C ARG A 254 -20.63 -18.10 -1.83
N GLY A 255 -20.70 -16.87 -2.32
CA GLY A 255 -21.91 -16.05 -2.35
C GLY A 255 -22.18 -15.29 -1.05
N ARG A 256 -21.40 -15.51 0.01
CA ARG A 256 -21.56 -14.76 1.27
C ARG A 256 -21.00 -13.36 1.14
N HIS A 257 -21.63 -12.45 1.87
CA HIS A 257 -21.14 -11.09 2.05
C HIS A 257 -20.25 -10.99 3.28
N ALA A 258 -19.23 -10.14 3.19
CA ALA A 258 -18.27 -9.90 4.26
C ALA A 258 -17.77 -8.46 4.23
N GLU A 259 -17.21 -8.01 5.34
CA GLU A 259 -16.43 -6.78 5.42
C GLU A 259 -14.95 -7.16 5.50
N LEU A 260 -14.14 -6.65 4.58
CA LEU A 260 -12.71 -6.89 4.48
C LEU A 260 -11.96 -5.64 4.95
N PHE A 261 -11.11 -5.78 5.95
CA PHE A 261 -10.23 -4.72 6.40
C PHE A 261 -8.98 -4.64 5.53
N TRP A 262 -8.65 -3.43 5.09
CA TRP A 262 -7.43 -3.15 4.33
C TRP A 262 -6.48 -2.25 5.15
N PRO A 263 -5.24 -2.71 5.44
CA PRO A 263 -4.34 -1.98 6.33
C PRO A 263 -3.70 -0.74 5.70
N ASP A 264 -3.66 -0.65 4.36
CA ASP A 264 -2.99 0.46 3.66
C ASP A 264 -3.75 1.78 3.82
N ASP A 265 -5.08 1.73 3.84
CA ASP A 265 -5.96 2.89 4.00
C ASP A 265 -6.77 2.87 5.30
N ASN A 266 -6.64 1.80 6.09
CA ASN A 266 -7.33 1.60 7.37
C ASN A 266 -8.87 1.61 7.23
N LEU A 267 -9.39 1.05 6.13
CA LEU A 267 -10.82 0.97 5.84
C LEU A 267 -11.35 -0.47 5.80
N TRP A 268 -12.65 -0.60 6.09
CA TRP A 268 -13.44 -1.82 5.95
C TRP A 268 -14.29 -1.73 4.69
N TYR A 269 -14.10 -2.69 3.78
CA TYR A 269 -14.77 -2.77 2.49
C TYR A 269 -15.84 -3.84 2.46
N VAL A 270 -17.04 -3.51 1.96
CA VAL A 270 -18.10 -4.50 1.73
C VAL A 270 -17.77 -5.30 0.46
N ILE A 271 -17.68 -6.62 0.62
CA ILE A 271 -17.31 -7.54 -0.45
C ILE A 271 -18.30 -8.70 -0.54
N THR A 272 -18.31 -9.35 -1.70
CA THR A 272 -18.98 -10.62 -1.92
C THR A 272 -17.93 -11.67 -2.29
N ILE A 273 -17.97 -12.82 -1.62
CA ILE A 273 -17.06 -13.93 -1.91
C ILE A 273 -17.58 -14.66 -3.15
N HIS A 274 -16.86 -14.60 -4.27
CA HIS A 274 -17.35 -15.11 -5.56
C HIS A 274 -16.94 -16.56 -5.83
N GLU A 275 -15.72 -16.93 -5.43
CA GLU A 275 -15.17 -18.27 -5.56
C GLU A 275 -14.26 -18.59 -4.37
N VAL A 276 -14.22 -19.86 -3.97
CA VAL A 276 -13.35 -20.34 -2.89
C VAL A 276 -12.68 -21.61 -3.33
N THR A 277 -11.38 -21.71 -3.10
CA THR A 277 -10.58 -22.91 -3.32
C THR A 277 -10.07 -23.39 -1.96
N PRO A 278 -10.81 -24.25 -1.23
CA PRO A 278 -10.47 -24.64 0.13
C PRO A 278 -9.10 -25.31 0.25
N MET A 279 -8.71 -26.12 -0.75
CA MET A 279 -7.42 -26.82 -0.76
C MET A 279 -6.24 -25.85 -0.86
N ALA A 280 -6.36 -24.81 -1.68
CA ALA A 280 -5.35 -23.76 -1.82
C ALA A 280 -5.49 -22.66 -0.76
N LYS A 281 -6.60 -22.68 0.01
CA LYS A 281 -7.00 -21.64 0.95
C LYS A 281 -6.99 -20.24 0.32
N ARG A 282 -7.50 -20.15 -0.91
CA ARG A 282 -7.66 -18.88 -1.62
C ARG A 282 -9.12 -18.61 -1.90
N ALA A 283 -9.50 -17.34 -1.95
CA ALA A 283 -10.82 -16.93 -2.39
C ALA A 283 -10.71 -15.80 -3.41
N LYS A 284 -11.64 -15.78 -4.37
CA LYS A 284 -11.86 -14.64 -5.24
C LYS A 284 -13.03 -13.83 -4.68
N ILE A 285 -12.79 -12.57 -4.40
CA ILE A 285 -13.80 -11.64 -3.89
C ILE A 285 -14.18 -10.62 -4.96
N MET A 286 -15.30 -9.96 -4.76
CA MET A 286 -15.79 -8.87 -5.59
C MET A 286 -16.22 -7.71 -4.70
N TYR A 287 -15.67 -6.54 -4.95
CA TYR A 287 -16.07 -5.29 -4.30
C TYR A 287 -17.42 -4.82 -4.83
N THR A 288 -18.09 -3.92 -4.11
CA THR A 288 -19.33 -3.26 -4.60
C THR A 288 -19.11 -2.46 -5.89
N THR A 289 -17.87 -2.08 -6.19
CA THR A 289 -17.47 -1.42 -7.45
C THR A 289 -17.45 -2.36 -8.64
N GLY A 290 -17.54 -3.68 -8.43
CA GLY A 290 -17.42 -4.71 -9.46
C GLY A 290 -15.99 -5.20 -9.72
N GLU A 291 -14.99 -4.58 -9.07
CA GLU A 291 -13.60 -5.06 -9.13
C GLU A 291 -13.46 -6.39 -8.38
N THR A 292 -12.60 -7.27 -8.89
CA THR A 292 -12.36 -8.59 -8.28
C THR A 292 -10.91 -8.78 -7.88
N GLU A 293 -10.68 -9.46 -6.77
CA GLU A 293 -9.36 -9.70 -6.22
C GLU A 293 -9.24 -11.13 -5.66
N GLU A 294 -8.02 -11.67 -5.62
CA GLU A 294 -7.74 -12.98 -5.02
C GLU A 294 -7.04 -12.81 -3.67
N LEU A 295 -7.61 -13.40 -2.62
CA LEU A 295 -7.11 -13.35 -1.25
C LEU A 295 -6.51 -14.69 -0.80
N ASP A 296 -5.51 -14.62 0.09
CA ASP A 296 -5.05 -15.77 0.87
C ASP A 296 -5.83 -15.85 2.19
N LEU A 297 -6.68 -16.87 2.32
CA LEU A 297 -7.54 -17.04 3.48
C LEU A 297 -6.77 -17.38 4.76
N ASN A 298 -5.53 -17.89 4.69
CA ASN A 298 -4.74 -18.08 5.91
C ASN A 298 -4.32 -16.77 6.51
N GLU A 299 -3.85 -15.84 5.67
CA GLU A 299 -3.40 -14.53 6.10
C GLU A 299 -4.57 -13.74 6.70
N ILE A 300 -5.68 -13.71 5.98
CA ILE A 300 -6.92 -13.06 6.41
C ILE A 300 -7.41 -13.60 7.76
N VAL A 301 -7.43 -14.91 7.97
CA VAL A 301 -7.85 -15.52 9.25
C VAL A 301 -6.85 -15.21 10.37
N ARG A 302 -5.55 -15.30 10.09
CA ARG A 302 -4.49 -15.03 11.07
C ARG A 302 -4.53 -13.59 11.57
N GLU A 303 -4.83 -12.66 10.67
CA GLU A 303 -4.82 -11.23 10.96
C GLU A 303 -6.19 -10.71 11.41
N GLY A 304 -7.25 -11.51 11.26
CA GLY A 304 -8.60 -11.12 11.64
C GLY A 304 -9.17 -10.03 10.73
N HIS A 305 -8.72 -9.96 9.47
CA HIS A 305 -9.04 -8.90 8.53
C HIS A 305 -10.35 -9.12 7.75
N MET A 306 -11.16 -10.12 8.10
CA MET A 306 -12.46 -10.34 7.46
C MET A 306 -13.53 -10.67 8.48
N SER A 307 -14.62 -9.91 8.44
CA SER A 307 -15.83 -10.11 9.23
C SER A 307 -16.95 -10.59 8.30
N LEU A 308 -17.49 -11.79 8.54
CA LEU A 308 -18.63 -12.30 7.78
C LEU A 308 -19.90 -11.57 8.22
N ILE A 309 -20.59 -10.94 7.27
CA ILE A 309 -21.86 -10.27 7.52
C ILE A 309 -22.93 -11.36 7.61
N ASN A 310 -23.60 -11.45 8.77
CA ASN A 310 -24.76 -12.31 8.89
C ASN A 310 -26.00 -11.60 8.33
N ALA A 311 -26.29 -11.81 7.06
CA ALA A 311 -27.66 -11.79 6.55
C ALA A 311 -28.08 -13.27 6.35
N PRO A 312 -29.33 -13.63 6.69
CA PRO A 312 -29.76 -14.91 7.29
C PRO A 312 -29.24 -16.19 6.63
#